data_AF-A0AAD6T7F7-F1
#
_entry.id   AF-A0AAD6T7F7-F1
#
_cell.length_a   1.000
_cell.length_b   1.000
_cell.length_c   1.000
_cell.angle_alpha   90.00
_cell.angle_beta   90.00
_cell.angle_gamma   90.00
#
_symmetry.space_group_name_H-M   'P 1'
#
loop_
_entity.id
_entity.type
_entity.pdbx_description
1 polymer ?
#
loop_
_entity_poly.entity_id
_entity_poly.type
_entity_poly.pdbx_seq_one_letter_code
_entity_poly.pdbx_strand_id
1 'polypeptide(L)'
;NGSVVLQAQNTQFRVHFSILSLHSTFFRDMQGLPQPHDQLEPTVEGCPLIVVHDSVEDVEYLLKALYNPGLFDEAAIPFPYIASFVRLGRKYEFRNLFNIAVGRLAFENPATLKKYDALMDTLELAAGKRVPHSTTRIVNYPGIRQDTLTLVRENGLLALLPCAYYRVLSYSIDEIFSGISRPDGTTSRLSSIDLRTCAVGLERVLAMQFMPDSPLGWIILWKPTDDCKSVSTCQSWRDTFISSILISGPKVYSLSVLTLENTQLCVSCKEPAGRAAIAGRAKFWEDLPSFFDLPPWSELRNDI
;
A
#
# COMPACT_ATOMS: atom_id res chain seq x y z
N ASN A 1 -29.92 13.59 23.10
CA ASN A 1 -28.73 13.29 23.94
C ASN A 1 -28.92 11.95 24.62
N GLY A 2 -28.82 10.85 23.88
CA GLY A 2 -28.95 9.50 24.44
C GLY A 2 -27.59 8.82 24.51
N SER A 3 -27.26 8.22 25.66
CA SER A 3 -26.26 7.16 25.70
C SER A 3 -26.83 5.92 25.01
N VAL A 4 -26.01 5.23 24.23
CA VAL A 4 -26.30 3.92 23.65
C VAL A 4 -25.17 2.97 24.02
N VAL A 5 -25.48 1.68 24.14
CA VAL A 5 -24.48 0.64 24.32
C VAL A 5 -24.29 -0.08 22.99
N LEU A 6 -23.09 0.01 22.42
CA LEU A 6 -22.69 -0.85 21.31
C LEU A 6 -22.11 -2.13 21.88
N GLN A 7 -22.57 -3.29 21.40
CA GLN A 7 -21.99 -4.58 21.79
C GLN A 7 -21.29 -5.21 20.59
N ALA A 8 -19.97 -5.41 20.73
CA ALA A 8 -19.15 -6.17 19.81
C ALA A 8 -18.67 -7.43 20.53
N GLN A 9 -19.03 -8.61 20.04
CA GLN A 9 -18.76 -9.89 20.72
C GLN A 9 -19.24 -9.83 22.20
N ASN A 10 -18.31 -10.02 23.15
CA ASN A 10 -18.58 -9.98 24.60
C ASN A 10 -18.20 -8.65 25.25
N THR A 11 -17.87 -7.63 24.45
CA THR A 11 -17.45 -6.30 24.93
C THR A 11 -18.54 -5.27 24.63
N GLN A 12 -18.82 -4.43 25.62
CA GLN A 12 -19.83 -3.38 25.53
C GLN A 12 -19.18 -2.00 25.65
N PHE A 13 -19.57 -1.09 24.76
CA PHE A 13 -19.10 0.29 24.71
C PHE A 13 -20.26 1.23 24.93
N ARG A 14 -20.20 2.02 26.01
CA ARG A 14 -21.17 3.10 26.24
C ARG A 14 -20.73 4.35 25.51
N VAL A 15 -21.52 4.82 24.56
CA VAL A 15 -21.19 5.95 23.68
C VAL A 15 -22.37 6.91 23.53
N HIS A 16 -22.12 8.10 22.99
CA HIS A 16 -23.15 9.06 22.67
C HIS A 16 -23.68 8.78 21.27
N PHE A 17 -24.97 8.48 21.15
CA PHE A 17 -25.60 8.23 19.85
C PHE A 17 -25.47 9.44 18.90
N SER A 18 -25.44 10.65 19.47
CA SER A 18 -25.22 11.89 18.72
C SER A 18 -23.85 11.94 18.04
N ILE A 19 -22.80 11.36 18.63
CA ILE A 19 -21.47 11.29 18.02
C ILE A 19 -21.48 10.29 16.85
N LEU A 20 -22.13 9.13 17.02
CA LEU A 20 -22.28 8.17 15.92
C LEU A 20 -23.04 8.81 14.75
N SER A 21 -24.19 9.43 15.01
CA SER A 21 -25.04 10.07 13.99
C SER A 21 -24.40 11.28 13.31
N LEU A 22 -23.51 11.99 14.02
CA LEU A 22 -22.75 13.11 13.45
C LEU A 22 -21.80 12.64 12.35
N HIS A 23 -21.20 11.45 12.51
CA HIS A 23 -20.15 10.95 11.63
C HIS A 23 -20.59 9.82 10.69
N SER A 24 -21.76 9.22 10.90
CA SER A 24 -22.32 8.12 10.11
C SER A 24 -23.76 8.40 9.68
N THR A 25 -24.00 8.29 8.38
CA THR A 25 -25.35 8.38 7.81
C THR A 25 -26.20 7.18 8.21
N PHE A 26 -25.61 5.98 8.27
CA PHE A 26 -26.27 4.76 8.75
C PHE A 26 -26.87 4.93 10.16
N PHE A 27 -26.08 5.40 11.13
CA PHE A 27 -26.57 5.56 12.51
C PHE A 27 -27.58 6.70 12.63
N ARG A 28 -27.43 7.77 11.85
CA ARG A 28 -28.43 8.85 11.82
C ARG A 28 -29.77 8.35 11.29
N ASP A 29 -29.76 7.57 10.23
CA ASP A 29 -30.98 7.06 9.59
C ASP A 29 -31.63 5.96 10.44
N MET A 30 -30.83 5.17 11.17
CA MET A 30 -31.32 4.20 12.16
C MET A 30 -32.19 4.85 13.25
N GLN A 31 -31.89 6.09 13.64
CA GLN A 31 -32.70 6.82 14.62
C GLN A 31 -34.11 7.16 14.12
N GLY A 32 -34.29 7.26 12.80
CA GLY A 32 -35.55 7.63 12.17
C GLY A 32 -36.45 6.44 11.85
N LEU A 33 -35.99 5.20 12.08
CA LEU A 33 -36.76 4.00 11.76
C LEU A 33 -37.85 3.74 12.82
N PRO A 34 -39.09 3.43 12.41
CA PRO A 34 -40.13 2.97 13.33
C PRO A 34 -39.68 1.66 13.98
N GLN A 35 -39.61 1.63 15.31
CA GLN A 35 -39.32 0.40 16.04
C GLN A 35 -40.59 -0.45 16.16
N PRO A 36 -40.50 -1.80 16.04
CA PRO A 36 -41.66 -2.67 16.23
C PRO A 36 -42.25 -2.48 17.62
N HIS A 37 -43.53 -2.11 17.70
CA HIS A 37 -44.23 -1.78 18.96
C HIS A 37 -44.28 -2.93 19.98
N ASP A 38 -44.02 -4.17 19.57
CA ASP A 38 -44.21 -5.38 20.38
C ASP A 38 -42.91 -6.05 20.86
N GLN A 39 -41.74 -5.47 20.60
CA GLN A 39 -40.47 -5.99 21.12
C GLN A 39 -39.89 -5.02 22.15
N LEU A 40 -39.74 -5.49 23.39
CA LEU A 40 -38.90 -4.81 24.38
C LEU A 40 -37.50 -4.73 23.81
N GLU A 41 -37.07 -3.52 23.45
CA GLU A 41 -35.70 -3.33 22.98
C GLU A 41 -34.73 -3.77 24.07
N PRO A 42 -33.72 -4.58 23.74
CA PRO A 42 -32.71 -4.94 24.70
C PRO A 42 -32.03 -3.66 25.20
N THR A 43 -31.97 -3.52 26.53
CA THR A 43 -31.31 -2.40 27.19
C THR A 43 -30.25 -2.91 28.14
N VAL A 44 -29.19 -2.11 28.30
CA VAL A 44 -28.12 -2.34 29.28
C VAL A 44 -28.01 -1.07 30.11
N GLU A 45 -28.20 -1.19 31.42
CA GLU A 45 -28.20 -0.04 32.35
C GLU A 45 -29.17 1.08 31.91
N GLY A 46 -30.32 0.71 31.34
CA GLY A 46 -31.32 1.66 30.84
C GLY A 46 -30.93 2.38 29.55
N CYS A 47 -29.83 2.01 28.90
CA CYS A 47 -29.44 2.49 27.57
C CYS A 47 -29.83 1.47 26.49
N PRO A 48 -30.30 1.90 25.31
CA PRO A 48 -30.55 0.99 24.19
C PRO A 48 -29.29 0.21 23.80
N LEU A 49 -29.45 -1.07 23.47
CA LEU A 49 -28.37 -1.95 23.03
C LEU A 49 -28.39 -2.08 21.50
N ILE A 50 -27.28 -1.74 20.86
CA ILE A 50 -27.05 -2.02 19.44
C ILE A 50 -25.96 -3.08 19.33
N VAL A 51 -26.32 -4.26 18.83
CA VAL A 51 -25.35 -5.33 18.57
C VAL A 51 -24.69 -5.11 17.22
N VAL A 52 -23.36 -5.08 17.21
CA VAL A 52 -22.52 -5.04 16.01
C VAL A 52 -21.75 -6.35 15.88
N HIS A 53 -21.56 -6.80 14.64
CA HIS A 53 -20.92 -8.09 14.34
C HIS A 53 -19.43 -7.97 14.01
N ASP A 54 -18.81 -6.88 14.41
CA ASP A 54 -17.41 -6.56 14.11
C ASP A 54 -16.50 -6.96 15.27
N SER A 55 -15.18 -6.92 15.04
CA SER A 55 -14.22 -7.22 16.10
C SER A 55 -14.24 -6.12 17.16
N VAL A 56 -13.90 -6.50 18.40
CA VAL A 56 -13.80 -5.56 19.52
C VAL A 56 -12.78 -4.47 19.20
N GLU A 57 -11.64 -4.86 18.62
CA GLU A 57 -10.54 -3.97 18.26
C GLU A 57 -10.97 -2.95 17.21
N ASP A 58 -11.62 -3.39 16.12
CA ASP A 58 -12.05 -2.47 15.06
C ASP A 58 -13.06 -1.44 15.60
N VAL A 59 -14.00 -1.86 16.45
CA VAL A 59 -14.97 -0.95 17.10
C VAL A 59 -14.26 0.00 18.06
N GLU A 60 -13.32 -0.49 18.87
CA GLU A 60 -12.55 0.34 19.80
C GLU A 60 -11.74 1.43 19.08
N TYR A 61 -11.01 1.09 18.01
CA TYR A 61 -10.23 2.06 17.24
C TYR A 61 -11.11 3.11 16.55
N LEU A 62 -12.27 2.69 16.04
CA LEU A 62 -13.26 3.61 15.48
C LEU A 62 -13.74 4.60 16.53
N LEU A 63 -14.16 4.10 17.70
CA LEU A 63 -14.66 4.94 18.78
C LEU A 63 -13.59 5.88 19.32
N LYS A 64 -12.34 5.41 19.53
CA LYS A 64 -11.21 6.26 19.92
C LYS A 64 -11.03 7.43 18.95
N ALA A 65 -11.15 7.18 17.64
CA ALA A 65 -11.02 8.21 16.62
C ALA A 65 -12.18 9.22 16.63
N LEU A 66 -13.43 8.75 16.81
CA LEU A 66 -14.60 9.63 16.91
C LEU A 66 -14.54 10.59 18.11
N TYR A 67 -13.88 10.18 19.18
CA TYR A 67 -13.72 10.98 20.40
C TYR A 67 -12.38 11.74 20.47
N ASN A 68 -11.50 11.58 19.48
CA ASN A 68 -10.22 12.28 19.41
C ASN A 68 -9.98 12.85 18.00
N PRO A 69 -10.57 14.01 17.66
CA PRO A 69 -10.39 14.65 16.36
C PRO A 69 -8.92 14.98 16.02
N GLY A 70 -8.08 15.24 17.03
CA GLY A 70 -6.67 15.58 16.84
C GLY A 70 -5.83 14.42 16.26
N LEU A 71 -6.33 13.18 16.31
CA LEU A 71 -5.70 12.02 15.68
C LEU A 71 -5.46 12.24 14.17
N PHE A 72 -6.35 12.98 13.50
CA PHE A 72 -6.27 13.15 12.04
C PHE A 72 -5.24 14.18 11.60
N ASP A 73 -4.81 15.06 12.51
CA ASP A 73 -3.75 16.04 12.28
C ASP A 73 -2.36 15.41 12.34
N GLU A 74 -2.25 14.18 12.84
CA GLU A 74 -0.99 13.43 12.86
C GLU A 74 -0.54 13.08 11.45
N ALA A 75 0.75 13.33 11.17
CA ALA A 75 1.33 13.04 9.87
C ALA A 75 1.25 11.55 9.51
N ALA A 76 1.43 10.65 10.48
CA ALA A 76 1.21 9.22 10.37
C ALA A 76 0.34 8.71 11.51
N ILE A 77 -0.62 7.84 11.21
CA ILE A 77 -1.46 7.18 12.23
C ILE A 77 -1.20 5.66 12.25
N PRO A 78 -1.42 4.98 13.39
CA PRO A 78 -1.24 3.53 13.48
C PRO A 78 -2.15 2.77 12.52
N PHE A 79 -1.62 1.71 11.90
CA PHE A 79 -2.38 0.87 10.96
C PHE A 79 -3.70 0.30 11.50
N PRO A 80 -3.84 -0.07 12.80
CA PRO A 80 -5.13 -0.54 13.30
C PRO A 80 -6.28 0.47 13.14
N TYR A 81 -6.00 1.78 13.22
CA TYR A 81 -7.00 2.81 12.89
C TYR A 81 -7.37 2.77 11.40
N ILE A 82 -6.37 2.65 10.52
CA ILE A 82 -6.59 2.53 9.07
C ILE A 82 -7.46 1.31 8.75
N ALA A 83 -7.14 0.15 9.33
CA ALA A 83 -7.88 -1.08 9.13
C ALA A 83 -9.33 -0.97 9.61
N SER A 84 -9.54 -0.44 10.81
CA SER A 84 -10.86 -0.16 11.38
C SER A 84 -11.68 0.76 10.48
N PHE A 85 -11.12 1.88 10.02
CA PHE A 85 -11.83 2.86 9.20
C PHE A 85 -12.19 2.31 7.81
N VAL A 86 -11.34 1.48 7.21
CA VAL A 86 -11.64 0.84 5.93
C VAL A 86 -12.81 -0.13 6.10
N ARG A 87 -12.75 -1.02 7.10
CA ARG A 87 -13.76 -2.07 7.33
C ARG A 87 -15.10 -1.48 7.78
N LEU A 88 -15.08 -0.65 8.81
CA LEU A 88 -16.28 -0.12 9.45
C LEU A 88 -16.80 1.14 8.75
N GLY A 89 -15.92 1.94 8.16
CA GLY A 89 -16.32 3.19 7.53
C GLY A 89 -17.14 3.00 6.27
N ARG A 90 -16.90 1.92 5.51
CA ARG A 90 -17.80 1.54 4.40
C ARG A 90 -19.09 0.89 4.92
N LYS A 91 -18.98 -0.06 5.87
CA LYS A 91 -20.12 -0.83 6.39
C LYS A 91 -21.17 0.04 7.10
N TYR A 92 -20.73 0.99 7.91
CA TYR A 92 -21.59 1.90 8.68
C TYR A 92 -21.53 3.33 8.15
N GLU A 93 -21.07 3.53 6.92
CA GLU A 93 -21.06 4.84 6.25
C GLU A 93 -20.37 5.98 7.02
N PHE A 94 -19.29 5.69 7.76
CA PHE A 94 -18.38 6.73 8.26
C PHE A 94 -17.47 7.25 7.13
N ARG A 95 -18.08 7.90 6.12
CA ARG A 95 -17.42 8.26 4.86
C ARG A 95 -16.14 9.09 5.05
N ASN A 96 -16.13 10.01 6.01
CA ASN A 96 -14.93 10.82 6.29
C ASN A 96 -13.75 9.93 6.76
N LEU A 97 -13.99 9.02 7.69
CA LEU A 97 -12.96 8.12 8.20
C LEU A 97 -12.47 7.16 7.11
N PHE A 98 -13.40 6.62 6.32
CA PHE A 98 -13.09 5.78 5.17
C PHE A 98 -12.18 6.52 4.17
N ASN A 99 -12.52 7.75 3.79
CA ASN A 99 -11.75 8.56 2.86
C ASN A 99 -10.35 8.92 3.41
N ILE A 100 -10.24 9.22 4.70
CA ILE A 100 -8.95 9.46 5.36
C ILE A 100 -8.06 8.21 5.26
N ALA A 101 -8.61 7.03 5.56
CA ALA A 101 -7.87 5.78 5.52
C ALA A 101 -7.43 5.41 4.10
N VAL A 102 -8.33 5.48 3.13
CA VAL A 102 -8.03 5.22 1.70
C VAL A 102 -7.00 6.22 1.18
N GLY A 103 -7.12 7.50 1.53
CA GLY A 103 -6.14 8.52 1.13
C GLY A 103 -4.74 8.26 1.67
N ARG A 104 -4.61 7.70 2.88
CA ARG A 104 -3.32 7.29 3.45
C ARG A 104 -2.79 6.01 2.78
N LEU A 105 -3.64 5.02 2.53
CA LEU A 105 -3.27 3.80 1.78
C LEU A 105 -2.83 4.11 0.34
N ALA A 106 -3.49 5.05 -0.33
CA ALA A 106 -3.19 5.50 -1.69
C ALA A 106 -1.90 6.32 -1.78
N PHE A 107 -1.53 7.02 -0.71
CA PHE A 107 -0.22 7.67 -0.61
C PHE A 107 0.90 6.62 -0.57
N GLU A 108 0.71 5.56 0.22
CA GLU A 108 1.68 4.47 0.35
C GLU A 108 1.69 3.52 -0.86
N ASN A 109 0.57 3.35 -1.57
CA ASN A 109 0.43 2.42 -2.69
C ASN A 109 -0.11 3.15 -3.91
N PRO A 110 0.66 4.09 -4.49
CA PRO A 110 0.16 4.96 -5.54
C PRO A 110 -0.14 4.21 -6.84
N ALA A 111 -1.12 4.71 -7.59
CA ALA A 111 -1.53 4.17 -8.90
C ALA A 111 -0.75 4.75 -10.11
N THR A 112 0.23 5.63 -9.87
CA THR A 112 1.00 6.33 -10.91
C THR A 112 2.48 6.32 -10.58
N LEU A 113 3.33 6.08 -11.58
CA LEU A 113 4.79 6.09 -11.43
C LEU A 113 5.31 7.37 -10.80
N LYS A 114 4.81 8.54 -11.21
CA LYS A 114 5.22 9.85 -10.63
C LYS A 114 5.02 9.92 -9.11
N LYS A 115 3.90 9.41 -8.60
CA LYS A 115 3.63 9.38 -7.15
C LYS A 115 4.48 8.32 -6.45
N TYR A 116 4.76 7.20 -7.11
CA TYR A 116 5.69 6.18 -6.60
C TYR A 116 7.10 6.74 -6.47
N ASP A 117 7.58 7.47 -7.47
CA ASP A 117 8.90 8.13 -7.45
C ASP A 117 8.98 9.13 -6.29
N ALA A 118 7.98 9.99 -6.14
CA ALA A 118 7.92 10.94 -5.02
C ALA A 118 7.91 10.24 -3.64
N LEU A 119 7.25 9.09 -3.53
CA LEU A 119 7.28 8.27 -2.31
C LEU A 119 8.69 7.72 -2.06
N MET A 120 9.34 7.15 -3.08
CA MET A 120 10.69 6.57 -2.96
C MET A 120 11.74 7.64 -2.63
N ASP A 121 11.68 8.81 -3.27
CA ASP A 121 12.56 9.95 -2.96
C ASP A 121 12.43 10.36 -1.49
N THR A 122 11.18 10.42 -0.99
CA THR A 122 10.90 10.76 0.40
C THR A 122 11.49 9.72 1.36
N LEU A 123 11.42 8.43 1.03
CA LEU A 123 11.98 7.35 1.83
C LEU A 123 13.52 7.34 1.81
N GLU A 124 14.14 7.60 0.67
CA GLU A 124 15.59 7.69 0.52
C GLU A 124 16.16 8.85 1.35
N LEU A 125 15.52 10.02 1.31
CA LEU A 125 15.87 11.17 2.15
C LEU A 125 15.78 10.85 3.64
N ALA A 126 14.77 10.06 4.07
CA ALA A 126 14.67 9.59 5.45
C ALA A 126 15.82 8.66 5.87
N ALA A 127 16.25 7.77 4.99
CA ALA A 127 17.36 6.85 5.26
C ALA A 127 18.71 7.59 5.41
N GLY A 128 18.86 8.77 4.79
CA GLY A 128 20.05 9.63 4.84
C GLY A 128 20.18 10.59 6.04
N LYS A 129 19.14 10.70 6.89
CA LYS A 129 18.96 11.54 8.12
C LYS A 129 18.05 12.79 8.00
N ARG A 130 17.19 12.92 9.03
CA ARG A 130 16.37 14.06 9.52
C ARG A 130 15.51 14.80 8.48
N VAL A 131 14.41 14.16 8.09
CA VAL A 131 13.26 14.85 7.47
C VAL A 131 12.34 15.38 8.59
N PRO A 132 11.92 16.65 8.57
CA PRO A 132 11.03 17.24 9.58
C PRO A 132 9.55 16.82 9.44
N HIS A 133 9.20 16.04 8.41
CA HIS A 133 7.85 15.58 8.12
C HIS A 133 7.84 14.06 8.04
N SER A 134 6.76 13.41 8.49
CA SER A 134 6.62 11.96 8.38
C SER A 134 6.70 11.54 6.91
N THR A 135 7.65 10.68 6.60
CA THR A 135 7.89 10.15 5.24
C THR A 135 6.84 9.12 4.82
N THR A 136 6.11 8.59 5.80
CA THR A 136 4.95 7.72 5.62
C THR A 136 3.71 8.39 6.21
N ARG A 137 2.52 7.99 5.74
CA ARG A 137 1.24 8.41 6.35
C ARG A 137 0.62 7.36 7.27
N ILE A 138 1.29 6.21 7.38
CA ILE A 138 0.94 5.11 8.26
C ILE A 138 2.19 4.77 9.07
N VAL A 139 2.03 4.56 10.38
CA VAL A 139 3.15 4.17 11.25
C VAL A 139 3.72 2.84 10.75
N ASN A 140 5.01 2.84 10.42
CA ASN A 140 5.70 1.69 9.85
C ASN A 140 6.02 0.63 10.92
N TYR A 141 5.88 -0.64 10.58
CA TYR A 141 6.29 -1.78 11.42
C TYR A 141 6.56 -3.03 10.56
N PRO A 142 7.30 -4.03 11.07
CA PRO A 142 7.53 -5.28 10.35
C PRO A 142 6.21 -6.01 10.02
N GLY A 143 5.96 -6.29 8.74
CA GLY A 143 4.72 -6.95 8.27
C GLY A 143 3.66 -5.99 7.73
N ILE A 144 3.83 -4.67 7.85
CA ILE A 144 2.85 -3.67 7.36
C ILE A 144 2.46 -3.86 5.89
N ARG A 145 3.38 -4.31 5.03
CA ARG A 145 3.09 -4.50 3.58
C ARG A 145 2.13 -5.65 3.35
N GLN A 146 2.29 -6.74 4.10
CA GLN A 146 1.39 -7.91 4.05
C GLN A 146 0.01 -7.55 4.64
N ASP A 147 -0.01 -6.81 5.75
CA ASP A 147 -1.25 -6.34 6.38
C ASP A 147 -2.00 -5.36 5.45
N THR A 148 -1.28 -4.44 4.82
CA THR A 148 -1.82 -3.48 3.84
C THR A 148 -2.40 -4.20 2.64
N LEU A 149 -1.66 -5.15 2.06
CA LEU A 149 -2.13 -5.94 0.93
C LEU A 149 -3.42 -6.69 1.27
N THR A 150 -3.44 -7.35 2.43
CA THR A 150 -4.62 -8.09 2.91
C THR A 150 -5.82 -7.15 3.07
N LEU A 151 -5.65 -6.02 3.75
CA LEU A 151 -6.72 -5.04 3.98
C LEU A 151 -7.28 -4.50 2.65
N VAL A 152 -6.40 -4.11 1.73
CA VAL A 152 -6.77 -3.58 0.41
C VAL A 152 -7.56 -4.60 -0.40
N ARG A 153 -7.07 -5.86 -0.44
CA ARG A 153 -7.74 -6.95 -1.16
C ARG A 153 -9.11 -7.25 -0.59
N GLU A 154 -9.22 -7.42 0.72
CA GLU A 154 -10.47 -7.80 1.39
C GLU A 154 -11.55 -6.73 1.27
N ASN A 155 -11.17 -5.48 1.03
CA ASN A 155 -12.09 -4.36 0.89
C ASN A 155 -12.23 -3.87 -0.56
N GLY A 156 -11.75 -4.64 -1.54
CA GLY A 156 -11.94 -4.34 -2.96
C GLY A 156 -11.34 -3.00 -3.39
N LEU A 157 -10.26 -2.56 -2.76
CA LEU A 157 -9.53 -1.33 -3.12
C LEU A 157 -8.56 -1.62 -4.28
N LEU A 158 -9.10 -2.13 -5.40
CA LEU A 158 -8.34 -2.82 -6.45
C LEU A 158 -7.19 -1.99 -7.02
N ALA A 159 -7.37 -0.69 -7.14
CA ALA A 159 -6.39 0.23 -7.70
C ALA A 159 -5.13 0.44 -6.85
N LEU A 160 -5.15 -0.01 -5.59
CA LEU A 160 -3.97 -0.02 -4.72
C LEU A 160 -3.19 -1.35 -4.81
N LEU A 161 -3.80 -2.41 -5.35
CA LEU A 161 -3.22 -3.76 -5.38
C LEU A 161 -1.93 -3.88 -6.19
N PRO A 162 -1.79 -3.31 -7.42
CA PRO A 162 -0.56 -3.52 -8.20
C PRO A 162 0.69 -3.03 -7.47
N CYS A 163 0.61 -1.85 -6.83
CA CYS A 163 1.71 -1.32 -6.04
C CYS A 163 1.90 -2.11 -4.74
N ALA A 164 0.81 -2.48 -4.04
CA ALA A 164 0.89 -3.26 -2.81
C ALA A 164 1.58 -4.62 -3.03
N TYR A 165 1.19 -5.37 -4.07
CA TYR A 165 1.85 -6.61 -4.45
C TYR A 165 3.32 -6.38 -4.80
N TYR A 166 3.63 -5.41 -5.67
CA TYR A 166 5.01 -5.09 -6.03
C TYR A 166 5.89 -4.78 -4.80
N ARG A 167 5.36 -4.03 -3.84
CA ARG A 167 6.09 -3.71 -2.59
C ARG A 167 6.33 -4.94 -1.72
N VAL A 168 5.46 -5.95 -1.74
CA VAL A 168 5.68 -7.23 -1.03
C VAL A 168 6.82 -8.02 -1.67
N LEU A 169 7.01 -7.93 -2.99
CA LEU A 169 8.09 -8.62 -3.70
C LEU A 169 9.51 -8.17 -3.33
N SER A 170 9.66 -7.11 -2.51
CA SER A 170 10.97 -6.74 -1.97
C SER A 170 11.39 -7.60 -0.77
N TYR A 171 10.50 -8.42 -0.22
CA TYR A 171 10.84 -9.39 0.82
C TYR A 171 11.47 -10.63 0.20
N SER A 172 12.23 -11.37 1.01
CA SER A 172 12.71 -12.69 0.60
C SER A 172 11.53 -13.65 0.39
N ILE A 173 11.75 -14.68 -0.42
CA ILE A 173 10.75 -15.74 -0.64
C ILE A 173 10.37 -16.38 0.71
N ASP A 174 11.33 -16.61 1.61
CA ASP A 174 11.03 -17.14 2.93
C ASP A 174 10.10 -16.21 3.72
N GLU A 175 10.39 -14.91 3.81
CA GLU A 175 9.51 -13.96 4.51
C GLU A 175 8.11 -13.87 3.90
N ILE A 176 7.98 -13.98 2.57
CA ILE A 176 6.68 -13.98 1.89
C ILE A 176 5.83 -15.18 2.35
N PHE A 177 6.42 -16.39 2.41
CA PHE A 177 5.71 -17.63 2.75
C PHE A 177 5.58 -17.88 4.27
N SER A 178 6.67 -17.66 5.00
CA SER A 178 6.78 -17.88 6.45
C SER A 178 6.10 -16.76 7.25
N GLY A 179 5.86 -15.60 6.63
CA GLY A 179 5.28 -14.43 7.28
C GLY A 179 6.30 -13.62 8.08
N ILE A 180 5.89 -12.43 8.52
CA ILE A 180 6.74 -11.49 9.25
C ILE A 180 6.21 -11.28 10.67
N SER A 181 7.09 -11.37 11.65
CA SER A 181 6.73 -11.13 13.06
C SER A 181 6.39 -9.66 13.29
N ARG A 182 5.20 -9.39 13.83
CA ARG A 182 4.74 -8.07 14.24
C ARG A 182 5.31 -7.71 15.62
N PRO A 183 5.32 -6.42 16.01
CA PRO A 183 5.82 -6.01 17.32
C PRO A 183 5.10 -6.62 18.53
N ASP A 184 3.84 -7.03 18.37
CA ASP A 184 3.03 -7.69 19.40
C ASP A 184 3.30 -9.20 19.54
N GLY A 185 4.24 -9.74 18.74
CA GLY A 185 4.57 -11.16 18.70
C GLY A 185 3.67 -12.01 17.80
N THR A 186 2.61 -11.44 17.22
CA THR A 186 1.81 -12.12 16.20
C THR A 186 2.55 -12.16 14.86
N THR A 187 2.14 -13.01 13.92
CA THR A 187 2.75 -13.06 12.58
C THR A 187 1.79 -12.52 11.52
N SER A 188 2.27 -11.60 10.68
CA SER A 188 1.58 -11.21 9.45
C SER A 188 1.81 -12.26 8.38
N ARG A 189 0.72 -12.82 7.84
CA ARG A 189 0.73 -13.89 6.84
C ARG A 189 -0.20 -13.52 5.70
N LEU A 190 0.25 -13.81 4.49
CA LEU A 190 -0.57 -13.70 3.29
C LEU A 190 -1.51 -14.90 3.17
N SER A 191 -2.66 -14.68 2.53
CA SER A 191 -3.56 -15.77 2.15
C SER A 191 -2.90 -16.68 1.10
N SER A 192 -3.41 -17.90 0.91
CA SER A 192 -2.90 -18.79 -0.15
C SER A 192 -3.03 -18.18 -1.56
N ILE A 193 -4.08 -17.39 -1.78
CA ILE A 193 -4.32 -16.65 -3.03
C ILE A 193 -3.23 -15.59 -3.21
N ASP A 194 -2.93 -14.82 -2.16
CA ASP A 194 -1.92 -13.77 -2.21
C ASP A 194 -0.51 -14.35 -2.35
N LEU A 195 -0.20 -15.47 -1.67
CA LEU A 195 1.06 -16.19 -1.83
C LEU A 195 1.28 -16.64 -3.28
N ARG A 196 0.26 -17.26 -3.90
CA ARG A 196 0.32 -17.66 -5.31
C ARG A 196 0.52 -16.44 -6.22
N THR A 197 -0.21 -15.37 -5.96
CA THR A 197 -0.14 -14.13 -6.76
C THR A 197 1.24 -13.48 -6.66
N CYS A 198 1.83 -13.43 -5.46
CA CYS A 198 3.20 -12.96 -5.25
C CYS A 198 4.23 -13.87 -5.94
N ALA A 199 4.08 -15.19 -5.88
CA ALA A 199 5.02 -16.13 -6.50
C ALA A 199 5.05 -16.00 -8.03
N VAL A 200 3.86 -16.01 -8.66
CA VAL A 200 3.72 -15.82 -10.11
C VAL A 200 4.12 -14.41 -10.54
N GLY A 201 3.72 -13.41 -9.74
CA GLY A 201 4.11 -12.01 -9.98
C GLY A 201 5.62 -11.80 -9.90
N LEU A 202 6.30 -12.44 -8.95
CA LEU A 202 7.76 -12.40 -8.84
C LEU A 202 8.43 -12.98 -10.09
N GLU A 203 7.99 -14.16 -10.54
CA GLU A 203 8.50 -14.76 -11.78
C GLU A 203 8.35 -13.82 -12.97
N ARG A 204 7.16 -13.25 -13.18
CA ARG A 204 6.88 -12.31 -14.26
C ARG A 204 7.70 -11.03 -14.16
N VAL A 205 7.80 -10.43 -12.97
CA VAL A 205 8.60 -9.22 -12.73
C VAL A 205 10.07 -9.47 -13.03
N LEU A 206 10.63 -10.58 -12.57
CA LEU A 206 12.03 -10.94 -12.79
C LEU A 206 12.33 -11.22 -14.28
N ALA A 207 11.42 -11.88 -14.98
CA ALA A 207 11.55 -12.12 -16.42
C ALA A 207 11.47 -10.82 -17.23
N MET A 208 10.52 -9.96 -16.89
CA MET A 208 10.22 -8.75 -17.66
C MET A 208 11.23 -7.62 -17.44
N GLN A 209 11.93 -7.57 -16.30
CA GLN A 209 12.82 -6.45 -16.00
C GLN A 209 14.03 -6.33 -16.94
N PHE A 210 14.38 -7.36 -17.71
CA PHE A 210 15.50 -7.37 -18.67
C PHE A 210 15.10 -7.41 -20.15
N MET A 211 13.81 -7.38 -20.47
CA MET A 211 13.33 -7.39 -21.86
C MET A 211 13.75 -6.11 -22.62
N PRO A 212 13.87 -6.12 -23.96
CA PRO A 212 14.34 -4.97 -24.75
C PRO A 212 13.76 -3.59 -24.38
N ASP A 213 12.46 -3.52 -24.12
CA ASP A 213 11.74 -2.28 -23.77
C ASP A 213 11.50 -2.11 -22.26
N SER A 214 12.30 -2.75 -21.42
CA SER A 214 12.14 -2.78 -19.96
C SER A 214 13.11 -1.84 -19.25
N PRO A 215 12.98 -1.67 -17.92
CA PRO A 215 13.84 -0.80 -17.12
C PRO A 215 15.34 -1.12 -17.21
N LEU A 216 15.70 -2.39 -17.40
CA LEU A 216 17.10 -2.85 -17.52
C LEU A 216 17.45 -3.39 -18.92
N GLY A 217 16.49 -3.44 -19.85
CA GLY A 217 16.71 -3.92 -21.22
C GLY A 217 17.83 -3.18 -21.95
N TRP A 218 17.94 -1.87 -21.70
CA TRP A 218 18.97 -1.03 -22.28
C TRP A 218 20.39 -1.51 -21.92
N ILE A 219 20.60 -2.18 -20.78
CA ILE A 219 21.90 -2.71 -20.36
C ILE A 219 22.27 -3.91 -21.23
N ILE A 220 21.31 -4.81 -21.45
CA ILE A 220 21.47 -6.03 -22.24
C ILE A 220 21.74 -5.68 -23.70
N LEU A 221 20.94 -4.77 -24.25
CA LEU A 221 21.02 -4.33 -25.65
C LEU A 221 22.02 -3.19 -25.88
N TRP A 222 22.75 -2.78 -24.84
CA TRP A 222 23.66 -1.65 -24.92
C TRP A 222 24.67 -1.81 -26.05
N LYS A 223 24.89 -0.73 -26.81
CA LYS A 223 25.95 -0.58 -27.80
C LYS A 223 26.59 0.82 -27.66
N PRO A 224 27.89 0.97 -27.95
CA PRO A 224 28.49 2.29 -28.02
C PRO A 224 27.79 3.12 -29.09
N THR A 225 27.57 4.41 -28.80
CA THR A 225 27.13 5.36 -29.82
C THR A 225 28.27 5.68 -30.77
N ASP A 226 27.96 6.22 -31.95
CA ASP A 226 28.97 6.65 -32.92
C ASP A 226 29.91 7.73 -32.34
N ASP A 227 29.41 8.52 -31.39
CA ASP A 227 30.16 9.55 -30.66
C ASP A 227 30.88 9.02 -29.40
N CYS A 228 30.93 7.70 -29.18
CA CYS A 228 31.57 7.12 -28.00
C CYS A 228 33.10 7.16 -28.12
N LYS A 229 33.73 8.10 -27.40
CA LYS A 229 35.20 8.24 -27.39
C LYS A 229 35.92 7.29 -26.43
N SER A 230 35.19 6.52 -25.62
CA SER A 230 35.74 5.66 -24.57
C SER A 230 35.04 4.30 -24.55
N VAL A 231 34.99 3.64 -25.71
CA VAL A 231 34.24 2.39 -25.94
C VAL A 231 34.60 1.31 -24.92
N SER A 232 35.90 1.06 -24.71
CA SER A 232 36.38 0.03 -23.77
C SER A 232 35.94 0.30 -22.33
N THR A 233 36.06 1.55 -21.86
CA THR A 233 35.62 1.94 -20.51
C THR A 233 34.11 1.80 -20.35
N CYS A 234 33.32 2.26 -21.32
CA CYS A 234 31.86 2.14 -21.28
C CYS A 234 31.41 0.68 -21.25
N GLN A 235 32.02 -0.16 -22.10
CA GLN A 235 31.73 -1.59 -22.16
C GLN A 235 32.14 -2.31 -20.88
N SER A 236 33.36 -2.06 -20.39
CA SER A 236 33.85 -2.65 -19.13
C SER A 236 32.95 -2.28 -17.95
N TRP A 237 32.48 -1.03 -17.87
CA TRP A 237 31.55 -0.63 -16.83
C TRP A 237 30.21 -1.34 -16.95
N ARG A 238 29.63 -1.38 -18.16
CA ARG A 238 28.36 -2.06 -18.44
C ARG A 238 28.43 -3.55 -18.10
N ASP A 239 29.50 -4.23 -18.50
CA ASP A 239 29.72 -5.66 -18.22
C ASP A 239 29.87 -5.92 -16.72
N THR A 240 30.57 -5.04 -16.01
CA THR A 240 30.67 -5.10 -14.54
C THR A 240 29.31 -4.89 -13.89
N PHE A 241 28.56 -3.90 -14.35
CA PHE A 241 27.26 -3.55 -13.79
C PHE A 241 26.24 -4.68 -13.98
N ILE A 242 26.11 -5.24 -15.19
CA ILE A 242 25.20 -6.35 -15.42
C ILE A 242 25.63 -7.60 -14.63
N SER A 243 26.92 -7.88 -14.54
CA SER A 243 27.44 -8.99 -13.73
C SER A 243 27.07 -8.81 -12.25
N SER A 244 27.17 -7.59 -11.71
CA SER A 244 26.79 -7.30 -10.32
C SER A 244 25.30 -7.56 -10.04
N ILE A 245 24.43 -7.27 -11.01
CA ILE A 245 22.99 -7.54 -10.93
C ILE A 245 22.74 -9.05 -10.96
N LEU A 246 23.35 -9.77 -11.90
CA LEU A 246 23.13 -11.22 -12.07
C LEU A 246 23.68 -12.03 -10.88
N ILE A 247 24.85 -11.66 -10.36
CA ILE A 247 25.49 -12.34 -9.21
C ILE A 247 24.72 -12.10 -7.91
N SER A 248 23.99 -10.99 -7.81
CA SER A 248 23.18 -10.67 -6.62
C SER A 248 21.96 -11.57 -6.43
N GLY A 249 21.68 -12.46 -7.40
CA GLY A 249 20.54 -13.38 -7.38
C GLY A 249 19.24 -12.72 -7.85
N PRO A 250 18.10 -13.44 -7.76
CA PRO A 250 16.81 -12.96 -8.22
C PRO A 250 16.33 -11.81 -7.31
N LYS A 251 16.64 -10.58 -7.70
CA LYS A 251 16.19 -9.36 -7.04
C LYS A 251 15.35 -8.51 -8.00
N VAL A 252 14.35 -7.84 -7.43
CA VAL A 252 13.49 -6.93 -8.16
C VAL A 252 14.15 -5.56 -8.22
N TYR A 253 14.57 -5.15 -9.41
CA TYR A 253 15.18 -3.85 -9.66
C TYR A 253 14.32 -2.95 -10.54
N SER A 254 13.19 -3.45 -11.05
CA SER A 254 12.43 -2.86 -12.16
C SER A 254 12.02 -1.40 -11.97
N LEU A 255 11.68 -1.00 -10.74
CA LEU A 255 11.30 0.37 -10.43
C LEU A 255 12.36 1.14 -9.65
N SER A 256 13.58 0.61 -9.51
CA SER A 256 14.71 1.36 -8.99
C SER A 256 15.00 2.56 -9.91
N VAL A 257 15.21 3.74 -9.34
CA VAL A 257 15.77 4.84 -10.12
C VAL A 257 17.25 4.55 -10.31
N LEU A 258 17.65 4.26 -11.55
CA LEU A 258 19.05 4.11 -11.87
C LEU A 258 19.64 5.46 -12.29
N THR A 259 20.41 6.09 -11.40
CA THR A 259 21.13 7.32 -11.71
C THR A 259 22.41 7.00 -12.49
N LEU A 260 22.43 7.40 -13.77
CA LEU A 260 23.59 7.20 -14.63
C LEU A 260 24.70 8.25 -14.40
N GLU A 261 24.45 9.28 -13.61
CA GLU A 261 25.38 10.39 -13.35
C GLU A 261 26.71 9.90 -12.77
N ASN A 262 26.66 8.95 -11.84
CA ASN A 262 27.85 8.40 -11.16
C ASN A 262 28.48 7.20 -11.87
N THR A 263 28.03 6.89 -13.10
CA THR A 263 28.56 5.77 -13.89
C THR A 263 29.77 6.16 -14.72
N GLN A 264 30.56 5.17 -15.13
CA GLN A 264 31.72 5.36 -16.03
C GLN A 264 31.35 5.36 -17.52
N LEU A 265 30.05 5.35 -17.86
CA LEU A 265 29.62 5.61 -19.23
C LEU A 265 30.06 7.02 -19.65
N CYS A 266 30.49 7.21 -20.90
CA CYS A 266 30.72 8.56 -21.43
C CYS A 266 29.38 9.29 -21.67
N VAL A 267 29.41 10.62 -21.78
CA VAL A 267 28.21 11.46 -21.94
C VAL A 267 27.31 11.00 -23.10
N SER A 268 27.90 10.72 -24.26
CA SER A 268 27.16 10.27 -25.45
C SER A 268 26.49 8.90 -25.27
N CYS A 269 26.97 8.06 -24.35
CA CYS A 269 26.34 6.78 -24.00
C CYS A 269 25.33 6.89 -22.85
N LYS A 270 25.52 7.82 -21.90
CA LYS A 270 24.60 8.04 -20.77
C LYS A 270 23.22 8.50 -21.24
N GLU A 271 23.18 9.41 -22.21
CA GLU A 271 21.93 9.97 -22.70
C GLU A 271 20.93 8.94 -23.26
N PRO A 272 21.26 8.14 -24.28
CA PRO A 272 20.33 7.14 -24.81
C PRO A 272 20.01 6.06 -23.79
N ALA A 273 20.98 5.65 -22.95
CA ALA A 273 20.75 4.71 -21.86
C ALA A 273 19.72 5.25 -20.84
N GLY A 274 19.85 6.52 -20.45
CA GLY A 274 18.93 7.18 -19.53
C GLY A 274 17.52 7.28 -20.10
N ARG A 275 17.39 7.70 -21.37
CA ARG A 275 16.10 7.73 -22.06
C ARG A 275 15.44 6.35 -22.11
N ALA A 276 16.21 5.30 -22.45
CA ALA A 276 15.71 3.94 -22.50
C ALA A 276 15.31 3.41 -21.11
N ALA A 277 16.09 3.69 -20.06
CA ALA A 277 15.75 3.31 -18.68
C ALA A 277 14.46 3.98 -18.20
N ILE A 278 14.28 5.28 -18.48
CA ILE A 278 13.07 6.04 -18.12
C ILE A 278 11.85 5.50 -18.88
N ALA A 279 11.96 5.32 -20.20
CA ALA A 279 10.88 4.77 -21.01
C ALA A 279 10.52 3.34 -20.58
N GLY A 280 11.52 2.51 -20.28
CA GLY A 280 11.35 1.16 -19.78
C GLY A 280 10.64 1.10 -18.43
N ARG A 281 10.98 2.00 -17.48
CA ARG A 281 10.24 2.15 -16.21
C ARG A 281 8.79 2.56 -16.43
N ALA A 282 8.54 3.53 -17.30
CA ALA A 282 7.18 3.98 -17.60
C ALA A 282 6.32 2.84 -18.17
N LYS A 283 6.86 2.09 -19.14
CA LYS A 283 6.19 0.92 -19.72
C LYS A 283 5.97 -0.17 -18.66
N PHE A 284 7.00 -0.52 -17.89
CA PHE A 284 6.91 -1.53 -16.84
C PHE A 284 5.86 -1.17 -15.78
N TRP A 285 5.74 0.12 -15.43
CA TRP A 285 4.69 0.58 -14.52
C TRP A 285 3.31 0.37 -15.13
N GLU A 286 3.09 0.70 -16.40
CA GLU A 286 1.80 0.49 -17.05
C GLU A 286 1.44 -1.01 -17.18
N ASP A 287 2.43 -1.88 -17.36
CA ASP A 287 2.26 -3.33 -17.41
C ASP A 287 2.08 -3.97 -16.01
N LEU A 288 2.43 -3.26 -14.93
CA LEU A 288 2.46 -3.78 -13.56
C LEU A 288 1.20 -4.54 -13.10
N PRO A 289 -0.03 -4.07 -13.37
CA PRO A 289 -1.24 -4.81 -13.00
C PRO A 289 -1.31 -6.21 -13.63
N SER A 290 -0.86 -6.35 -14.88
CA SER A 290 -0.89 -7.62 -15.60
C SER A 290 0.00 -8.68 -14.96
N PHE A 291 1.08 -8.28 -14.26
CA PHE A 291 1.93 -9.24 -13.56
C PHE A 291 1.21 -9.95 -12.42
N PHE A 292 0.12 -9.37 -11.91
CA PHE A 292 -0.68 -9.91 -10.82
C PHE A 292 -2.09 -10.31 -11.27
N ASP A 293 -2.31 -10.50 -12.58
CA ASP A 293 -3.62 -10.84 -13.16
C ASP A 293 -4.72 -9.80 -12.83
N LEU A 294 -4.34 -8.51 -12.71
CA LEU A 294 -5.27 -7.41 -12.43
C LEU A 294 -5.64 -6.64 -13.71
N PRO A 295 -6.81 -5.97 -13.75
CA PRO A 295 -7.20 -5.07 -14.84
C PRO A 295 -6.15 -3.98 -15.13
N PRO A 296 -6.10 -3.45 -16.36
CA PRO A 296 -5.18 -2.36 -16.69
C PRO A 296 -5.49 -1.10 -15.88
N TRP A 297 -4.50 -0.21 -15.77
CA TRP A 297 -4.66 1.03 -15.01
C TRP A 297 -5.80 1.93 -15.47
N SER A 298 -6.17 1.89 -16.75
CA SER A 298 -7.30 2.65 -17.30
C SER A 298 -8.63 2.30 -16.65
N GLU A 299 -8.77 1.07 -16.14
CA GLU A 299 -9.94 0.61 -15.40
C GLU A 299 -9.76 0.88 -13.90
N LEU A 300 -8.60 0.47 -13.36
CA LEU A 300 -8.31 0.59 -11.92
C LEU A 300 -8.35 2.05 -11.41
N ARG A 301 -7.78 3.01 -12.15
CA ARG A 301 -7.68 4.40 -11.67
C ARG A 301 -9.04 5.10 -11.49
N ASN A 302 -10.14 4.51 -11.96
CA ASN A 302 -11.48 5.06 -11.76
C ASN A 302 -12.09 4.68 -10.39
N ASP A 303 -11.46 3.77 -9.65
CA ASP A 303 -11.99 3.20 -8.40
C ASP A 303 -11.52 3.92 -7.11
N ILE A 304 -10.72 4.99 -7.22
CA ILE A 304 -10.19 5.76 -6.05
C ILE A 304 -10.50 7.24 -6.17
#